data_AF-A0A9P8FXB5-F1
#
_entry.id   AF-A0A9P8FXB5-F1
#
_cell.length_a   1.000
_cell.length_b   1.000
_cell.length_c   1.000
_cell.angle_alpha   90.00
_cell.angle_beta   90.00
_cell.angle_gamma   90.00
#
_symmetry.space_group_name_H-M   'P 1'
#
loop_
_entity.id
_entity.type
_entity.pdbx_description
1 polymer ?
#
loop_
_entity_poly.entity_id
_entity_poly.type
_entity_poly.pdbx_seq_one_letter_code
_entity_poly.pdbx_strand_id
1 'polypeptide(L)'
;MVAPSVSVHSTLADIFLSRIPESERYSAVRDLASNIDNNTLGLVAALAHQCPDEEANVHLNEFLIRSIEQNDASKAAALCVEYPRIRNALLHWTDRELHICFSQLLRQPKNAEFVVPVDKVLIVDPFVSHYDPELGVDRQLDELVKTTILYLSFAKQLFRSPILDKSFVVSSPIVCAIFGLLAASNPEIAAAAKDTILAFLASFKAGTFTFSHFKSDPDELDRHLWQCIRNLLDHSERSSYKTTAYTIWLRWLDLDSHGYSRQVALQKDPYWRYLLGTLGQSSQGDTEQRKICLHVLKKSISISRNNIRANDMELTLDKQDKPGSMIAESQYARFCTVYETIVIGRYLNQALECVQDLDHLASAETMVQKSWLFALLESALSPVTQDSMRKMLGNWLMSTDIRLFSHAEEFATLLQKSFLPWATQGPLFTGSVQGKTRDMRCGHGTRLSNFLERLLQAHLGRDDVYSRKCIVNAVLVYLDTNKNKIVPVAVIYLLQGLAKGLQGESTACMEGEALELILNLSRITGYPEVA
;
A
#
# COMPACT_ATOMS: atom_id res chain seq x y z
N MET A 1 -28.96 -21.50 -14.30
CA MET A 1 -29.87 -20.38 -14.62
C MET A 1 -31.15 -20.60 -13.86
N VAL A 2 -31.31 -19.93 -12.72
CA VAL A 2 -32.58 -19.92 -11.97
C VAL A 2 -33.40 -18.78 -12.59
N ALA A 3 -34.65 -19.04 -12.99
CA ALA A 3 -35.54 -17.99 -13.48
C ALA A 3 -35.66 -16.88 -12.43
N PRO A 4 -35.70 -15.58 -12.82
CA PRO A 4 -35.91 -14.52 -11.85
C PRO A 4 -37.24 -14.79 -11.14
N SER A 5 -37.20 -15.02 -9.83
CA SER A 5 -38.39 -15.14 -9.02
C SER A 5 -39.17 -13.83 -9.17
N VAL A 6 -40.35 -13.88 -9.78
CA VAL A 6 -41.23 -12.73 -9.88
C VAL A 6 -41.49 -12.23 -8.46
N SER A 7 -41.10 -10.99 -8.18
CA SER A 7 -41.29 -10.36 -6.87
C SER A 7 -42.78 -10.40 -6.53
N VAL A 8 -43.14 -10.83 -5.32
CA VAL A 8 -44.54 -10.88 -4.84
C VAL A 8 -45.23 -9.53 -5.05
N HIS A 9 -44.49 -8.43 -4.90
CA HIS A 9 -44.98 -7.08 -5.13
C HIS A 9 -45.30 -6.79 -6.60
N SER A 10 -44.54 -7.36 -7.55
CA SER A 10 -44.84 -7.23 -8.99
C SER A 10 -46.17 -7.90 -9.33
N THR A 11 -46.40 -9.10 -8.82
CA THR A 11 -47.69 -9.80 -9.04
C THR A 11 -48.85 -9.04 -8.40
N LEU A 12 -48.66 -8.49 -7.20
CA LEU A 12 -49.68 -7.67 -6.54
C LEU A 12 -49.95 -6.38 -7.30
N ALA A 13 -48.92 -5.72 -7.84
CA ALA A 13 -49.05 -4.53 -8.67
C ALA A 13 -49.82 -4.84 -9.97
N ASP A 14 -49.53 -5.96 -10.63
CA ASP A 14 -50.25 -6.39 -11.84
C ASP A 14 -51.74 -6.62 -11.54
N ILE A 15 -52.03 -7.33 -10.43
CA ILE A 15 -53.41 -7.57 -9.99
C ILE A 15 -54.09 -6.24 -9.69
N PHE A 16 -53.45 -5.33 -8.97
CA PHE A 16 -54.00 -4.02 -8.65
C PHE A 16 -54.32 -3.20 -9.90
N LEU A 17 -53.36 -3.05 -10.82
CA LEU A 17 -53.54 -2.28 -12.05
C LEU A 17 -54.56 -2.92 -13.00
N SER A 18 -54.72 -4.25 -13.00
CA SER A 18 -55.74 -4.94 -13.80
C SER A 18 -57.18 -4.63 -13.36
N ARG A 19 -57.37 -4.18 -12.11
CA ARG A 19 -58.67 -3.87 -11.53
C ARG A 19 -59.07 -2.39 -11.66
N ILE A 20 -58.16 -1.54 -12.09
CA ILE A 20 -58.37 -0.08 -12.20
C ILE A 20 -58.46 0.32 -13.68
N PRO A 21 -59.47 1.12 -14.08
CA PRO A 21 -59.55 1.68 -15.42
C PRO A 21 -58.26 2.44 -15.80
N GLU A 22 -57.81 2.32 -17.05
CA GLU A 22 -56.53 2.89 -17.49
C GLU A 22 -56.42 4.41 -17.23
N SER A 23 -57.54 5.14 -17.36
CA SER A 23 -57.65 6.56 -17.08
C SER A 23 -57.41 6.94 -15.61
N GLU A 24 -57.59 6.00 -14.68
CA GLU A 24 -57.51 6.24 -13.23
C GLU A 24 -56.22 5.69 -12.61
N ARG A 25 -55.45 4.88 -13.35
CA ARG A 25 -54.24 4.21 -12.84
C ARG A 25 -53.21 5.19 -12.29
N TYR A 26 -52.92 6.28 -13.02
CA TYR A 26 -51.95 7.28 -12.59
C TYR A 26 -52.38 7.97 -11.28
N SER A 27 -53.67 8.34 -11.15
CA SER A 27 -54.21 8.94 -9.92
C SER A 27 -54.10 7.97 -8.74
N ALA A 28 -54.50 6.71 -8.93
CA ALA A 28 -54.46 5.70 -7.88
C ALA A 28 -53.02 5.41 -7.41
N VAL A 29 -52.04 5.37 -8.33
CA VAL A 29 -50.62 5.18 -7.99
C VAL A 29 -50.07 6.38 -7.22
N ARG A 30 -50.44 7.61 -7.58
CA ARG A 30 -50.06 8.82 -6.82
C ARG A 30 -50.66 8.86 -5.43
N ASP A 31 -51.95 8.53 -5.31
CA ASP A 31 -52.66 8.51 -4.03
C ASP A 31 -52.03 7.48 -3.06
N LEU A 32 -51.61 6.32 -3.57
CA LEU A 32 -50.87 5.34 -2.78
C LEU A 32 -49.45 5.80 -2.44
N ALA A 33 -48.74 6.42 -3.39
CA ALA A 33 -47.38 6.91 -3.16
C ALA A 33 -47.33 8.05 -2.13
N SER A 34 -48.33 8.93 -2.09
CA SER A 34 -48.41 10.01 -1.11
C SER A 34 -48.64 9.52 0.33
N ASN A 35 -49.17 8.31 0.50
CA ASN A 35 -49.46 7.68 1.79
C ASN A 35 -48.54 6.47 2.07
N ILE A 36 -47.35 6.45 1.46
CA ILE A 36 -46.40 5.34 1.57
C ILE A 36 -45.90 5.14 3.00
N ASP A 37 -45.82 3.88 3.40
CA ASP A 37 -45.24 3.43 4.67
C ASP A 37 -44.32 2.23 4.47
N ASN A 38 -43.73 1.75 5.57
CA ASN A 38 -42.82 0.60 5.53
C ASN A 38 -43.46 -0.71 5.01
N ASN A 39 -44.77 -0.88 5.13
CA ASN A 39 -45.48 -2.10 4.74
C ASN A 39 -45.89 -2.08 3.26
N THR A 40 -46.14 -0.88 2.73
CA THR A 40 -46.62 -0.63 1.37
C THR A 40 -45.49 -0.31 0.40
N LEU A 41 -44.29 0.03 0.90
CA LEU A 41 -43.13 0.44 0.12
C LEU A 41 -42.82 -0.47 -1.08
N GLY A 42 -42.80 -1.79 -0.88
CA GLY A 42 -42.53 -2.75 -1.96
C GLY A 42 -43.61 -2.73 -3.05
N LEU A 43 -44.88 -2.62 -2.67
CA LEU A 43 -46.00 -2.52 -3.60
C LEU A 43 -45.98 -1.19 -4.36
N VAL A 44 -45.76 -0.06 -3.68
CA VAL A 44 -45.67 1.26 -4.33
C VAL A 44 -44.51 1.29 -5.32
N ALA A 45 -43.34 0.73 -4.99
CA ALA A 45 -42.22 0.62 -5.90
C ALA A 45 -42.55 -0.23 -7.15
N ALA A 46 -43.24 -1.35 -6.96
CA ALA A 46 -43.71 -2.19 -8.07
C ALA A 46 -44.72 -1.45 -8.97
N LEU A 47 -45.67 -0.73 -8.35
CA LEU A 47 -46.67 0.07 -9.06
C LEU A 47 -46.03 1.21 -9.86
N ALA A 48 -45.09 1.96 -9.28
CA ALA A 48 -44.37 3.03 -9.95
C ALA A 48 -43.48 2.52 -11.09
N HIS A 49 -43.01 1.26 -11.01
CA HIS A 49 -42.28 0.62 -12.09
C HIS A 49 -43.19 0.24 -13.27
N GLN A 50 -44.36 -0.33 -12.98
CA GLN A 50 -45.32 -0.79 -14.00
C GLN A 50 -46.15 0.36 -14.61
N CYS A 51 -46.44 1.39 -13.83
CA CYS A 51 -47.13 2.61 -14.23
C CYS A 51 -46.24 3.83 -13.93
N PRO A 52 -45.27 4.14 -14.83
CA PRO A 52 -44.39 5.29 -14.73
C PRO A 52 -45.09 6.63 -14.48
N ASP A 53 -45.02 7.13 -13.26
CA ASP A 53 -45.55 8.44 -12.89
C ASP A 53 -44.50 9.25 -12.12
N GLU A 54 -44.21 10.47 -12.58
CA GLU A 54 -43.15 11.31 -11.99
C GLU A 54 -43.50 11.76 -10.56
N GLU A 55 -44.76 12.11 -10.29
CA GLU A 55 -45.20 12.57 -8.98
C GLU A 55 -45.16 11.44 -7.94
N ALA A 56 -45.61 10.24 -8.33
CA ALA A 56 -45.47 9.06 -7.49
C ALA A 56 -43.99 8.70 -7.21
N ASN A 57 -43.11 8.84 -8.21
CA ASN A 57 -41.67 8.62 -8.03
C ASN A 57 -41.05 9.65 -7.09
N VAL A 58 -41.49 10.92 -7.12
CA VAL A 58 -41.03 11.95 -6.17
C VAL A 58 -41.37 11.53 -4.74
N HIS A 59 -42.63 11.18 -4.45
CA HIS A 59 -43.03 10.75 -3.11
C HIS A 59 -42.27 9.50 -2.63
N LEU A 60 -42.09 8.52 -3.52
CA LEU A 60 -41.33 7.31 -3.23
C LEU A 60 -39.86 7.62 -2.93
N ASN A 61 -39.22 8.47 -3.73
CA ASN A 61 -37.83 8.87 -3.51
C ASN A 61 -37.67 9.67 -2.22
N GLU A 62 -38.58 10.60 -1.91
CA GLU A 62 -38.57 11.35 -0.65
C GLU A 62 -38.68 10.43 0.56
N PHE A 63 -39.57 9.43 0.51
CA PHE A 63 -39.71 8.45 1.58
C PHE A 63 -38.43 7.62 1.76
N LEU A 64 -37.82 7.19 0.66
CA LEU A 64 -36.58 6.42 0.68
C LEU A 64 -35.39 7.25 1.17
N ILE A 65 -35.29 8.52 0.80
CA ILE A 65 -34.26 9.44 1.30
C ILE A 65 -34.42 9.62 2.81
N ARG A 66 -35.63 9.88 3.31
CA ARG A 66 -35.89 9.96 4.76
C ARG A 66 -35.56 8.65 5.48
N SER A 67 -35.81 7.51 4.85
CA SER A 67 -35.45 6.20 5.40
C SER A 67 -33.93 6.01 5.49
N ILE A 68 -33.18 6.47 4.47
CA ILE A 68 -31.70 6.50 4.51
C ILE A 68 -31.25 7.42 5.66
N GLU A 69 -31.80 8.62 5.79
CA GLU A 69 -31.49 9.58 6.87
C GLU A 69 -31.78 9.03 8.28
N GLN A 70 -32.76 8.13 8.40
CA GLN A 70 -33.08 7.42 9.63
C GLN A 70 -32.26 6.13 9.84
N ASN A 71 -31.18 5.95 9.08
CA ASN A 71 -30.25 4.81 9.12
C ASN A 71 -30.88 3.46 8.72
N ASP A 72 -31.93 3.49 7.89
CA ASP A 72 -32.56 2.30 7.29
C ASP A 72 -32.23 2.16 5.79
N ALA A 73 -30.95 2.34 5.46
CA ALA A 73 -30.43 2.26 4.09
C ALA A 73 -30.63 0.88 3.44
N SER A 74 -30.81 -0.17 4.25
CA SER A 74 -30.88 -1.56 3.78
C SER A 74 -32.11 -1.83 2.91
N LYS A 75 -33.27 -1.27 3.30
CA LYS A 75 -34.52 -1.39 2.54
C LYS A 75 -34.44 -0.64 1.22
N ALA A 76 -33.88 0.56 1.23
CA ALA A 76 -33.67 1.35 0.02
C ALA A 76 -32.73 0.61 -0.96
N ALA A 77 -31.62 0.05 -0.46
CA ALA A 77 -30.69 -0.73 -1.26
C ALA A 77 -31.33 -2.00 -1.85
N ALA A 78 -32.25 -2.67 -1.13
CA ALA A 78 -32.97 -3.83 -1.63
C ALA A 78 -33.89 -3.47 -2.81
N LEU A 79 -34.64 -2.37 -2.71
CA LEU A 79 -35.48 -1.88 -3.82
C LEU A 79 -34.66 -1.45 -5.04
N CYS A 80 -33.46 -0.88 -4.83
CA CYS A 80 -32.56 -0.52 -5.92
C CYS A 80 -32.10 -1.72 -6.78
N VAL A 81 -32.12 -2.95 -6.22
CA VAL A 81 -31.81 -4.17 -6.97
C VAL A 81 -32.92 -4.48 -7.96
N GLU A 82 -34.18 -4.38 -7.51
CA GLU A 82 -35.35 -4.74 -8.30
C GLU A 82 -35.76 -3.63 -9.28
N TYR A 83 -35.58 -2.36 -8.92
CA TYR A 83 -36.15 -1.22 -9.63
C TYR A 83 -35.07 -0.21 -10.09
N PRO A 84 -34.61 -0.30 -11.37
CA PRO A 84 -33.53 0.55 -11.90
C PRO A 84 -33.77 2.06 -11.83
N ARG A 85 -35.02 2.52 -11.96
CA ARG A 85 -35.37 3.95 -11.89
C ARG A 85 -35.13 4.53 -10.50
N ILE A 86 -35.59 3.80 -9.47
CA ILE A 86 -35.36 4.15 -8.06
C ILE A 86 -33.86 4.15 -7.78
N ARG A 87 -33.15 3.12 -8.23
CA ARG A 87 -31.69 3.03 -8.09
C ARG A 87 -30.98 4.26 -8.67
N ASN A 88 -31.29 4.63 -9.91
CA ASN A 88 -30.62 5.75 -10.56
C ASN A 88 -30.96 7.08 -9.87
N ALA A 89 -32.20 7.27 -9.42
CA ALA A 89 -32.61 8.47 -8.68
C ALA A 89 -31.90 8.59 -7.33
N LEU A 90 -31.87 7.51 -6.53
CA LEU A 90 -31.19 7.51 -5.24
C LEU A 90 -29.67 7.59 -5.37
N LEU A 91 -29.08 6.98 -6.39
CA LEU A 91 -27.64 7.13 -6.66
C LEU A 91 -27.29 8.56 -7.05
N HIS A 92 -28.10 9.21 -7.90
CA HIS A 92 -27.90 10.61 -8.27
C HIS A 92 -28.05 11.55 -7.06
N TRP A 93 -29.02 11.29 -6.18
CA TRP A 93 -29.16 12.02 -4.92
C TRP A 93 -27.93 11.83 -4.01
N THR A 94 -27.48 10.59 -3.86
CA THR A 94 -26.30 10.25 -3.05
C THR A 94 -25.04 10.91 -3.59
N ASP A 95 -24.86 10.92 -4.92
CA ASP A 95 -23.78 11.61 -5.61
C ASP A 95 -23.78 13.11 -5.27
N ARG A 96 -24.93 13.77 -5.43
CA ARG A 96 -25.12 15.18 -5.09
C ARG A 96 -24.80 15.47 -3.62
N GLU A 97 -25.36 14.71 -2.69
CA GLU A 97 -25.15 14.95 -1.24
C GLU A 97 -23.70 14.69 -0.81
N LEU A 98 -23.07 13.63 -1.32
CA LEU A 98 -21.65 13.39 -1.05
C LEU A 98 -20.77 14.50 -1.61
N HIS A 99 -21.10 15.03 -2.78
CA HIS A 99 -20.37 16.15 -3.38
C HIS A 99 -20.53 17.44 -2.57
N ILE A 100 -21.75 17.76 -2.11
CA ILE A 100 -22.02 18.89 -1.21
C ILE A 100 -21.21 18.72 0.07
N CYS A 101 -21.27 17.53 0.69
CA CYS A 101 -20.57 17.28 1.93
C CYS A 101 -19.05 17.41 1.77
N PHE A 102 -18.51 16.81 0.71
CA PHE A 102 -17.09 16.91 0.39
C PHE A 102 -16.65 18.36 0.15
N SER A 103 -17.43 19.15 -0.59
CA SER A 103 -17.15 20.56 -0.85
C SER A 103 -17.19 21.41 0.42
N GLN A 104 -18.16 21.17 1.31
CA GLN A 104 -18.23 21.85 2.61
C GLN A 104 -17.08 21.46 3.54
N LEU A 105 -16.63 20.20 3.51
CA LEU A 105 -15.43 19.75 4.25
C LEU A 105 -14.17 20.44 3.73
N LEU A 106 -14.02 20.59 2.40
CA LEU A 106 -12.89 21.28 1.79
C LEU A 106 -12.82 22.77 2.15
N ARG A 107 -13.97 23.41 2.40
CA ARG A 107 -14.04 24.84 2.79
C ARG A 107 -13.75 25.08 4.27
N GLN A 108 -13.65 24.03 5.09
CA GLN A 108 -13.36 24.20 6.52
C GLN A 108 -12.00 24.89 6.72
N PRO A 109 -11.91 25.84 7.67
CA PRO A 109 -10.72 26.66 7.85
C PRO A 109 -9.46 25.81 8.08
N LYS A 110 -8.39 26.18 7.37
CA LYS A 110 -7.04 25.55 7.41
C LYS A 110 -6.90 24.17 6.76
N ASN A 111 -7.90 23.65 6.04
CA ASN A 111 -7.86 22.30 5.46
C ASN A 111 -7.52 21.21 6.51
N ALA A 112 -7.78 21.48 7.80
CA ALA A 112 -7.41 20.57 8.89
C ALA A 112 -8.10 19.20 8.77
N GLU A 113 -9.19 19.15 8.01
CA GLU A 113 -9.99 17.96 7.75
C GLU A 113 -9.40 17.02 6.70
N PHE A 114 -8.24 17.33 6.10
CA PHE A 114 -7.57 16.42 5.18
C PHE A 114 -6.10 16.24 5.52
N VAL A 115 -5.63 14.99 5.47
CA VAL A 115 -4.23 14.62 5.68
C VAL A 115 -3.41 14.84 4.41
N VAL A 116 -4.06 14.89 3.26
CA VAL A 116 -3.45 15.17 1.96
C VAL A 116 -3.76 16.62 1.58
N PRO A 117 -2.80 17.37 1.01
CA PRO A 117 -3.05 18.72 0.50
C PRO A 117 -4.24 18.75 -0.48
N VAL A 118 -5.13 19.73 -0.35
CA VAL A 118 -6.39 19.78 -1.13
C VAL A 118 -6.16 19.76 -2.65
N ASP A 119 -5.09 20.39 -3.14
CA ASP A 119 -4.70 20.35 -4.56
C ASP A 119 -4.32 18.96 -5.06
N LYS A 120 -3.99 18.04 -4.15
CA LYS A 120 -3.72 16.62 -4.42
C LYS A 120 -4.93 15.74 -4.15
N VAL A 121 -5.84 16.15 -3.25
CA VAL A 121 -7.13 15.47 -2.98
C VAL A 121 -8.08 15.61 -4.16
N LEU A 122 -8.08 16.76 -4.82
CA LEU A 122 -8.85 17.01 -6.04
C LEU A 122 -8.25 16.21 -7.19
N ILE A 123 -8.65 14.95 -7.30
CA ILE A 123 -8.33 14.13 -8.47
C ILE A 123 -9.18 14.64 -9.63
N VAL A 124 -8.71 15.73 -10.24
CA VAL A 124 -8.99 16.20 -11.60
C VAL A 124 -10.42 15.99 -12.08
N ASP A 125 -11.40 16.60 -11.40
CA ASP A 125 -12.65 16.94 -12.07
C ASP A 125 -12.95 18.45 -11.91
N PRO A 126 -12.90 19.24 -12.99
CA PRO A 126 -13.29 20.66 -12.97
C PRO A 126 -14.76 20.86 -12.54
N PHE A 127 -15.60 19.83 -12.48
CA PHE A 127 -16.96 19.95 -11.94
C PHE A 127 -16.99 20.38 -10.46
N VAL A 128 -15.96 20.10 -9.65
CA VAL A 128 -15.85 20.63 -8.27
C VAL A 128 -15.70 22.16 -8.27
N SER A 129 -15.15 22.75 -9.35
CA SER A 129 -14.97 24.20 -9.49
C SER A 129 -16.21 24.95 -10.01
N HIS A 130 -17.20 24.23 -10.52
CA HIS A 130 -18.39 24.80 -11.16
C HIS A 130 -19.68 24.66 -10.35
N TYR A 131 -19.64 24.04 -9.16
CA TYR A 131 -20.81 23.96 -8.30
C TYR A 131 -20.94 25.19 -7.41
N ASP A 132 -22.14 25.77 -7.46
CA ASP A 132 -22.52 27.06 -6.90
C ASP A 132 -22.11 27.17 -5.42
N PRO A 133 -21.32 28.18 -5.02
CA PRO A 133 -21.06 28.45 -3.60
C PRO A 133 -22.33 28.61 -2.77
N GLU A 134 -23.49 28.89 -3.38
CA GLU A 134 -24.78 29.05 -2.72
C GLU A 134 -25.57 27.75 -2.46
N LEU A 135 -25.10 26.58 -2.92
CA LEU A 135 -25.90 25.34 -2.93
C LEU A 135 -26.06 24.58 -1.59
N GLY A 136 -25.78 25.23 -0.46
CA GLY A 136 -26.12 24.66 0.85
C GLY A 136 -25.92 25.63 2.00
N VAL A 137 -26.80 25.56 3.00
CA VAL A 137 -26.55 26.15 4.33
C VAL A 137 -25.30 25.48 4.89
N ASP A 138 -24.34 26.28 5.40
CA ASP A 138 -23.16 25.75 6.08
C ASP A 138 -23.61 24.86 7.25
N ARG A 139 -23.50 23.55 7.06
CA ARG A 139 -23.83 22.56 8.10
C ARG A 139 -22.77 22.61 9.19
N GLN A 140 -23.18 22.33 10.42
CA GLN A 140 -22.20 22.13 11.49
C GLN A 140 -21.34 20.91 11.18
N LEU A 141 -20.06 20.92 11.59
CA LEU A 141 -19.11 19.85 11.28
C LEU A 141 -19.63 18.46 11.70
N ASP A 142 -20.28 18.35 12.86
CA ASP A 142 -20.83 17.08 13.35
C ASP A 142 -21.97 16.55 12.46
N GLU A 143 -22.81 17.44 11.96
CA GLU A 143 -23.88 17.10 11.02
C GLU A 143 -23.30 16.67 9.67
N LEU A 144 -22.28 17.39 9.20
CA LEU A 144 -21.56 17.11 7.97
C LEU A 144 -20.89 15.74 8.01
N VAL A 145 -20.20 15.40 9.11
CA VAL A 145 -19.58 14.09 9.33
C VAL A 145 -20.62 12.99 9.30
N LYS A 146 -21.71 13.13 10.08
CA LYS A 146 -22.80 12.13 10.13
C LYS A 146 -23.43 11.91 8.76
N THR A 147 -23.72 13.00 8.05
CA THR A 147 -24.36 12.93 6.73
C THR A 147 -23.43 12.29 5.70
N THR A 148 -22.13 12.61 5.74
CA THR A 148 -21.13 11.99 4.87
C THR A 148 -21.07 10.47 5.09
N ILE A 149 -20.98 10.03 6.35
CA ILE A 149 -20.91 8.61 6.71
C ILE A 149 -22.19 7.88 6.28
N LEU A 150 -23.34 8.51 6.47
CA LEU A 150 -24.64 7.96 6.08
C LEU A 150 -24.69 7.65 4.59
N TYR A 151 -24.37 8.63 3.74
CA TYR A 151 -24.43 8.46 2.29
C TYR A 151 -23.34 7.51 1.77
N LEU A 152 -22.15 7.50 2.39
CA LEU A 152 -21.13 6.48 2.11
C LEU A 152 -21.61 5.06 2.46
N SER A 153 -22.32 4.92 3.58
CA SER A 153 -22.90 3.63 4.02
C SER A 153 -23.98 3.14 3.05
N PHE A 154 -24.86 4.02 2.59
CA PHE A 154 -25.84 3.67 1.55
C PHE A 154 -25.15 3.26 0.24
N ALA A 155 -24.18 4.03 -0.25
CA ALA A 155 -23.42 3.68 -1.46
C ALA A 155 -22.71 2.32 -1.32
N LYS A 156 -22.09 2.05 -0.16
CA LYS A 156 -21.47 0.76 0.16
C LYS A 156 -22.48 -0.39 0.08
N GLN A 157 -23.67 -0.23 0.66
CA GLN A 157 -24.72 -1.25 0.61
C GLN A 157 -25.18 -1.48 -0.82
N LEU A 158 -25.41 -0.41 -1.57
CA LEU A 158 -25.81 -0.48 -2.97
C LEU A 158 -24.77 -1.21 -3.83
N PHE A 159 -23.47 -0.93 -3.65
CA PHE A 159 -22.43 -1.63 -4.39
C PHE A 159 -22.39 -3.13 -4.05
N ARG A 160 -22.58 -3.51 -2.78
CA ARG A 160 -22.63 -4.92 -2.37
C ARG A 160 -23.85 -5.68 -2.87
N SER A 161 -24.88 -4.98 -3.31
CA SER A 161 -26.11 -5.61 -3.75
C SER A 161 -25.92 -6.38 -5.08
N PRO A 162 -26.58 -7.55 -5.25
CA PRO A 162 -26.45 -8.38 -6.45
C PRO A 162 -27.26 -7.81 -7.62
N ILE A 163 -26.86 -6.66 -8.14
CA ILE A 163 -27.52 -6.00 -9.26
C ILE A 163 -27.24 -6.79 -10.54
N LEU A 164 -28.29 -7.37 -11.12
CA LEU A 164 -28.22 -8.15 -12.37
C LEU A 164 -28.31 -7.27 -13.64
N ASP A 165 -28.57 -5.98 -13.46
CA ASP A 165 -28.74 -5.03 -14.55
C ASP A 165 -27.39 -4.56 -15.09
N LYS A 166 -26.99 -5.11 -16.25
CA LYS A 166 -25.75 -4.74 -16.96
C LYS A 166 -25.72 -3.30 -17.45
N SER A 167 -26.87 -2.61 -17.50
CA SER A 167 -26.94 -1.20 -17.85
C SER A 167 -26.64 -0.27 -16.68
N PHE A 168 -26.47 -0.81 -15.47
CA PHE A 168 -26.13 -0.01 -14.30
C PHE A 168 -24.77 0.68 -14.50
N VAL A 169 -24.79 2.01 -14.42
CA VAL A 169 -23.61 2.86 -14.58
C VAL A 169 -23.40 3.65 -13.30
N VAL A 170 -22.20 3.60 -12.75
CA VAL A 170 -21.78 4.45 -11.62
C VAL A 170 -21.06 5.68 -12.18
N SER A 171 -21.45 6.87 -11.71
CA SER A 171 -20.90 8.15 -12.15
C SER A 171 -19.47 8.37 -11.65
N SER A 172 -18.70 9.21 -12.34
CA SER A 172 -17.37 9.65 -11.87
C SER A 172 -17.41 10.46 -10.57
N PRO A 173 -18.32 11.46 -10.44
CA PRO A 173 -18.28 12.38 -9.30
C PRO A 173 -18.40 11.67 -7.94
N ILE A 174 -19.25 10.64 -7.82
CA ILE A 174 -19.37 9.87 -6.58
C ILE A 174 -18.08 9.14 -6.24
N VAL A 175 -17.39 8.58 -7.24
CA VAL A 175 -16.12 7.87 -7.06
C VAL A 175 -15.00 8.86 -6.69
N CYS A 176 -14.95 10.03 -7.34
CA CYS A 176 -14.02 11.10 -7.01
C CYS A 176 -14.24 11.63 -5.59
N ALA A 177 -15.49 11.81 -5.15
CA ALA A 177 -15.82 12.19 -3.79
C ALA A 177 -15.34 11.12 -2.78
N ILE A 178 -15.58 9.84 -3.07
CA ILE A 178 -15.07 8.73 -2.23
C ILE A 178 -13.54 8.79 -2.14
N PHE A 179 -12.82 9.01 -3.25
CA PHE A 179 -11.37 9.13 -3.23
C PHE A 179 -10.88 10.32 -2.40
N GLY A 180 -11.55 11.47 -2.50
CA GLY A 180 -11.22 12.64 -1.70
C GLY A 180 -11.42 12.38 -0.21
N LEU A 181 -12.53 11.72 0.15
CA LEU A 181 -12.89 11.39 1.53
C LEU A 181 -11.98 10.32 2.16
N LEU A 182 -11.25 9.51 1.39
CA LEU A 182 -10.21 8.62 1.92
C LEU A 182 -9.08 9.40 2.62
N ALA A 183 -8.83 10.64 2.20
CA ALA A 183 -7.83 11.52 2.79
C ALA A 183 -8.36 12.33 3.97
N ALA A 184 -9.62 12.13 4.39
CA ALA A 184 -10.20 12.87 5.51
C ALA A 184 -9.42 12.60 6.82
N SER A 185 -9.16 13.64 7.59
CA SER A 185 -8.52 13.60 8.92
C SER A 185 -9.42 12.93 9.96
N ASN A 186 -10.75 13.01 9.76
CA ASN A 186 -11.73 12.29 10.56
C ASN A 186 -11.64 10.77 10.26
N PRO A 187 -11.32 9.93 11.27
CA PRO A 187 -11.09 8.51 11.05
C PRO A 187 -12.38 7.75 10.66
N GLU A 188 -13.55 8.21 11.08
CA GLU A 188 -14.83 7.57 10.76
C GLU A 188 -15.20 7.79 9.28
N ILE A 189 -15.03 9.02 8.77
CA ILE A 189 -15.19 9.32 7.35
C ILE A 189 -14.21 8.49 6.51
N ALA A 190 -12.92 8.50 6.88
CA ALA A 190 -11.91 7.76 6.13
C ALA A 190 -12.18 6.23 6.15
N ALA A 191 -12.66 5.69 7.26
CA ALA A 191 -13.06 4.28 7.37
C ALA A 191 -14.30 3.97 6.53
N ALA A 192 -15.34 4.82 6.56
CA ALA A 192 -16.52 4.67 5.73
C ALA A 192 -16.16 4.74 4.23
N ALA A 193 -15.35 5.71 3.83
CA ALA A 193 -14.89 5.87 2.45
C ALA A 193 -14.07 4.65 1.98
N LYS A 194 -13.20 4.12 2.86
CA LYS A 194 -12.45 2.87 2.61
C LYS A 194 -13.41 1.70 2.36
N ASP A 195 -14.39 1.50 3.22
CA ASP A 195 -15.34 0.40 3.05
C ASP A 195 -16.15 0.53 1.77
N THR A 196 -16.55 1.76 1.42
CA THR A 196 -17.30 2.07 0.20
C THR A 196 -16.46 1.83 -1.05
N ILE A 197 -15.20 2.29 -1.10
CA ILE A 197 -14.34 2.04 -2.28
C ILE A 197 -14.02 0.55 -2.44
N LEU A 198 -13.83 -0.19 -1.34
CA LEU A 198 -13.58 -1.63 -1.42
C LEU A 198 -14.82 -2.38 -1.92
N ALA A 199 -16.02 -1.96 -1.50
CA ALA A 199 -17.28 -2.49 -2.05
C ALA A 199 -17.43 -2.16 -3.53
N PHE A 200 -17.12 -0.92 -3.94
CA PHE A 200 -17.11 -0.50 -5.34
C PHE A 200 -16.17 -1.39 -6.17
N LEU A 201 -14.90 -1.56 -5.75
CA LEU A 201 -13.90 -2.34 -6.49
C LEU A 201 -14.29 -3.82 -6.60
N ALA A 202 -14.83 -4.42 -5.54
CA ALA A 202 -15.28 -5.81 -5.57
C ALA A 202 -16.43 -6.03 -6.58
N SER A 203 -17.35 -5.07 -6.64
CA SER A 203 -18.53 -5.13 -7.48
C SER A 203 -18.20 -4.81 -8.95
N PHE A 204 -17.31 -3.85 -9.16
CA PHE A 204 -16.71 -3.56 -10.46
C PHE A 204 -15.97 -4.79 -11.02
N LYS A 205 -15.16 -5.47 -10.21
CA LYS A 205 -14.51 -6.74 -10.58
C LYS A 205 -15.53 -7.82 -10.94
N ALA A 206 -16.61 -7.95 -10.17
CA ALA A 206 -17.67 -8.90 -10.45
C ALA A 206 -18.50 -8.56 -11.71
N GLY A 207 -18.29 -7.40 -12.34
CA GLY A 207 -19.00 -6.97 -13.53
C GLY A 207 -20.47 -6.61 -13.25
N THR A 208 -20.81 -6.23 -12.01
CA THR A 208 -22.19 -5.86 -11.63
C THR A 208 -22.61 -4.51 -12.20
N PHE A 209 -21.66 -3.65 -12.56
CA PHE A 209 -21.91 -2.35 -13.17
C PHE A 209 -20.76 -1.94 -14.10
N THR A 210 -21.02 -0.91 -14.90
CA THR A 210 -20.00 -0.20 -15.66
C THR A 210 -19.70 1.16 -15.02
N PHE A 211 -18.49 1.66 -15.20
CA PHE A 211 -18.10 3.00 -14.72
C PHE A 211 -18.28 4.01 -15.86
N SER A 212 -18.87 5.17 -15.61
CA SER A 212 -19.37 6.09 -16.66
C SER A 212 -18.32 6.48 -17.69
N HIS A 213 -17.07 6.71 -17.26
CA HIS A 213 -15.97 7.02 -18.17
C HIS A 213 -15.21 5.81 -18.70
N PHE A 214 -15.50 4.60 -18.24
CA PHE A 214 -14.81 3.40 -18.73
C PHE A 214 -14.98 3.21 -20.25
N LYS A 215 -16.08 3.71 -20.83
CA LYS A 215 -16.31 3.68 -22.28
C LYS A 215 -15.48 4.70 -23.05
N SER A 216 -15.15 5.85 -22.45
CA SER A 216 -14.39 6.93 -23.08
C SER A 216 -12.89 6.83 -22.81
N ASP A 217 -12.52 6.44 -21.59
CA ASP A 217 -11.16 6.21 -21.14
C ASP A 217 -11.15 5.02 -20.14
N PRO A 218 -10.83 3.79 -20.59
CA PRO A 218 -10.79 2.61 -19.74
C PRO A 218 -9.70 2.67 -18.65
N ASP A 219 -8.74 3.58 -18.79
CA ASP A 219 -7.58 3.73 -17.92
C ASP A 219 -7.81 4.79 -16.82
N GLU A 220 -8.89 5.57 -16.89
CA GLU A 220 -9.16 6.66 -15.96
C GLU A 220 -9.20 6.18 -14.51
N LEU A 221 -9.91 5.07 -14.23
CA LEU A 221 -10.00 4.50 -12.89
C LEU A 221 -8.61 4.07 -12.37
N ASP A 222 -7.77 3.47 -13.22
CA ASP A 222 -6.41 3.06 -12.85
C ASP A 222 -5.56 4.28 -12.46
N ARG A 223 -5.68 5.40 -13.19
CA ARG A 223 -4.96 6.65 -12.89
C ARG A 223 -5.42 7.24 -11.55
N HIS A 224 -6.73 7.28 -11.30
CA HIS A 224 -7.30 7.79 -10.05
C HIS A 224 -6.88 6.94 -8.85
N LEU A 225 -6.97 5.61 -8.97
CA LEU A 225 -6.55 4.67 -7.92
C LEU A 225 -5.06 4.85 -7.59
N TRP A 226 -4.20 4.87 -8.61
CA TRP A 226 -2.77 5.04 -8.38
C TRP A 226 -2.42 6.39 -7.74
N GLN A 227 -3.05 7.47 -8.21
CA GLN A 227 -2.84 8.79 -7.62
C GLN A 227 -3.30 8.84 -6.16
N CYS A 228 -4.46 8.24 -5.84
CA CYS A 228 -4.96 8.14 -4.48
C CYS A 228 -4.00 7.36 -3.58
N ILE A 229 -3.52 6.19 -4.02
CA ILE A 229 -2.55 5.36 -3.29
C ILE A 229 -1.29 6.17 -2.98
N ARG A 230 -0.72 6.83 -3.99
CA ARG A 230 0.47 7.67 -3.83
C ARG A 230 0.25 8.80 -2.84
N ASN A 231 -0.84 9.55 -2.98
CA ASN A 231 -1.15 10.67 -2.11
C ASN A 231 -1.24 10.23 -0.64
N LEU A 232 -1.88 9.10 -0.37
CA LEU A 232 -1.99 8.55 0.99
C LEU A 232 -0.62 8.11 1.54
N LEU A 233 0.26 7.57 0.70
CA LEU A 233 1.61 7.14 1.11
C LEU A 233 2.59 8.31 1.28
N ASP A 234 2.51 9.33 0.42
CA ASP A 234 3.42 10.48 0.40
C ASP A 234 3.11 11.50 1.50
N HIS A 235 1.84 11.66 1.88
CA HIS A 235 1.39 12.75 2.76
C HIS A 235 0.91 12.29 4.14
N SER A 236 0.78 10.99 4.40
CA SER A 236 0.32 10.49 5.70
C SER A 236 1.39 9.61 6.37
N GLU A 237 1.79 10.01 7.57
CA GLU A 237 2.64 9.17 8.43
C GLU A 237 1.84 8.18 9.28
N ARG A 238 0.51 8.34 9.34
CA ARG A 238 -0.37 7.51 10.16
C ARG A 238 -0.52 6.12 9.53
N SER A 239 -0.24 5.08 10.33
CA SER A 239 -0.29 3.66 9.95
C SER A 239 -1.62 3.24 9.28
N SER A 240 -2.75 3.81 9.74
CA SER A 240 -4.08 3.50 9.19
C SER A 240 -4.22 3.86 7.71
N TYR A 241 -3.71 5.03 7.28
CA TYR A 241 -3.79 5.44 5.87
C TYR A 241 -2.84 4.63 5.00
N LYS A 242 -1.63 4.31 5.49
CA LYS A 242 -0.71 3.39 4.78
C LYS A 242 -1.37 2.03 4.57
N THR A 243 -2.01 1.47 5.61
CA THR A 243 -2.79 0.22 5.50
C THR A 243 -3.92 0.33 4.47
N THR A 244 -4.66 1.44 4.47
CA THR A 244 -5.72 1.70 3.48
C THR A 244 -5.17 1.76 2.07
N ALA A 245 -4.09 2.51 1.84
CA ALA A 245 -3.43 2.63 0.55
C ALA A 245 -2.97 1.27 0.01
N TYR A 246 -2.27 0.46 0.83
CA TYR A 246 -1.85 -0.88 0.43
C TYR A 246 -3.03 -1.84 0.19
N THR A 247 -4.10 -1.73 0.97
CA THR A 247 -5.32 -2.54 0.75
C THR A 247 -5.97 -2.20 -0.59
N ILE A 248 -6.12 -0.90 -0.90
CA ILE A 248 -6.66 -0.43 -2.18
C ILE A 248 -5.75 -0.88 -3.32
N TRP A 249 -4.43 -0.75 -3.17
CA TRP A 249 -3.46 -1.21 -4.15
C TRP A 249 -3.61 -2.70 -4.44
N LEU A 250 -3.73 -3.54 -3.41
CA LEU A 250 -3.93 -4.98 -3.61
C LEU A 250 -5.23 -5.29 -4.37
N ARG A 251 -6.32 -4.57 -4.08
CA ARG A 251 -7.61 -4.70 -4.79
C ARG A 251 -7.58 -4.15 -6.20
N TRP A 252 -6.81 -3.09 -6.42
CA TRP A 252 -6.58 -2.54 -7.74
C TRP A 252 -5.87 -3.55 -8.65
N LEU A 253 -4.86 -4.27 -8.13
CA LEU A 253 -4.20 -5.34 -8.89
C LEU A 253 -5.11 -6.55 -9.14
N ASP A 254 -6.17 -6.73 -8.34
CA ASP A 254 -7.15 -7.80 -8.53
C ASP A 254 -8.15 -7.53 -9.67
N LEU A 255 -8.21 -6.31 -10.21
CA LEU A 255 -9.12 -6.00 -11.31
C LEU A 255 -8.65 -6.66 -12.61
N ASP A 256 -9.56 -7.35 -13.30
CA ASP A 256 -9.26 -8.14 -14.51
C ASP A 256 -8.85 -7.25 -15.72
N SER A 257 -9.11 -5.95 -15.65
CA SER A 257 -8.63 -4.97 -16.62
C SER A 257 -7.12 -4.74 -16.44
N HIS A 258 -6.29 -5.36 -17.26
CA HIS A 258 -4.87 -5.00 -17.36
C HIS A 258 -4.71 -3.71 -18.17
N GLY A 259 -5.18 -2.60 -17.61
CA GLY A 259 -5.10 -1.27 -18.23
C GLY A 259 -3.66 -0.86 -18.54
N TYR A 260 -3.49 -0.04 -19.57
CA TYR A 260 -2.18 0.46 -19.97
C TYR A 260 -1.57 1.28 -18.84
N SER A 261 -2.39 2.07 -18.13
CA SER A 261 -2.00 2.87 -16.97
C SER A 261 -1.42 2.06 -15.82
N ARG A 262 -1.93 0.85 -15.56
CA ARG A 262 -1.34 -0.05 -14.56
C ARG A 262 0.05 -0.53 -14.98
N GLN A 263 0.24 -0.88 -16.25
CA GLN A 263 1.56 -1.24 -16.77
C GLN A 263 2.52 -0.05 -16.72
N VAL A 264 2.05 1.17 -17.02
CA VAL A 264 2.84 2.39 -16.87
C VAL A 264 3.25 2.62 -15.41
N ALA A 265 2.38 2.34 -14.44
CA ALA A 265 2.72 2.45 -13.03
C ALA A 265 3.84 1.49 -12.61
N LEU A 266 3.84 0.24 -13.12
CA LEU A 266 4.90 -0.75 -12.88
C LEU A 266 6.27 -0.32 -13.41
N GLN A 267 6.31 0.58 -14.40
CA GLN A 267 7.57 1.09 -14.96
C GLN A 267 8.14 2.28 -14.17
N LYS A 268 7.46 2.74 -13.11
CA LYS A 268 7.85 3.95 -12.36
C LYS A 268 8.52 3.60 -11.04
N ASP A 269 9.65 4.23 -10.74
CA ASP A 269 10.39 3.99 -9.48
C ASP A 269 9.56 4.17 -8.20
N PRO A 270 8.70 5.20 -8.05
CA PRO A 270 7.91 5.35 -6.82
C PRO A 270 7.11 4.10 -6.46
N TYR A 271 6.64 3.33 -7.46
CA TYR A 271 5.91 2.09 -7.25
C TYR A 271 6.70 1.11 -6.39
N TRP A 272 7.92 0.77 -6.81
CA TRP A 272 8.75 -0.21 -6.11
C TRP A 272 9.34 0.36 -4.83
N ARG A 273 9.66 1.66 -4.82
CA ARG A 273 10.17 2.36 -3.64
C ARG A 273 9.21 2.30 -2.45
N TYR A 274 7.89 2.45 -2.65
CA TYR A 274 6.95 2.33 -1.54
C TYR A 274 6.89 0.92 -0.96
N LEU A 275 7.06 -0.12 -1.80
CA LEU A 275 7.10 -1.50 -1.34
C LEU A 275 8.38 -1.77 -0.55
N LEU A 276 9.53 -1.39 -1.12
CA LEU A 276 10.83 -1.53 -0.45
C LEU A 276 10.91 -0.74 0.85
N GLY A 277 10.37 0.49 0.89
CA GLY A 277 10.35 1.31 2.12
C GLY A 277 9.64 0.60 3.27
N THR A 278 8.46 0.05 3.02
CA THR A 278 7.66 -0.67 4.04
C THR A 278 8.23 -2.05 4.39
N LEU A 279 8.87 -2.72 3.43
CA LEU A 279 9.51 -4.01 3.67
C LEU A 279 10.90 -3.90 4.30
N GLY A 280 11.62 -2.81 4.10
CA GLY A 280 12.99 -2.61 4.58
C GLY A 280 13.07 -1.89 5.92
N GLN A 281 12.27 -0.84 6.10
CA GLN A 281 12.39 0.00 7.28
C GLN A 281 11.57 -0.58 8.43
N SER A 282 12.23 -1.08 9.46
CA SER A 282 11.51 -1.68 10.61
C SER A 282 10.55 -0.72 11.34
N SER A 283 10.78 0.59 11.25
CA SER A 283 9.92 1.67 11.76
C SER A 283 8.73 1.99 10.87
N GLN A 284 8.74 1.53 9.61
CA GLN A 284 7.65 1.69 8.66
C GLN A 284 7.01 0.32 8.39
N GLY A 285 5.68 0.23 8.48
CA GLY A 285 5.00 -1.05 8.27
C GLY A 285 4.82 -1.86 9.55
N ASP A 286 3.57 -2.05 9.95
CA ASP A 286 3.22 -3.17 10.82
C ASP A 286 3.27 -4.50 10.04
N THR A 287 3.11 -5.62 10.76
CA THR A 287 3.14 -6.96 10.17
C THR A 287 2.08 -7.13 9.06
N GLU A 288 0.91 -6.53 9.19
CA GLU A 288 -0.16 -6.65 8.20
C GLU A 288 0.18 -5.88 6.93
N GLN A 289 0.73 -4.66 7.05
CA GLN A 289 1.21 -3.89 5.91
C GLN A 289 2.29 -4.64 5.13
N ARG A 290 3.24 -5.28 5.82
CA ARG A 290 4.27 -6.10 5.16
C ARG A 290 3.67 -7.28 4.40
N LYS A 291 2.71 -8.00 4.98
CA LYS A 291 1.99 -9.08 4.29
C LYS A 291 1.29 -8.57 3.03
N ILE A 292 0.59 -7.43 3.12
CA ILE A 292 -0.08 -6.83 1.98
C ILE A 292 0.95 -6.44 0.90
N CYS A 293 2.07 -5.82 1.26
CA CYS A 293 3.15 -5.46 0.31
C CYS A 293 3.72 -6.68 -0.42
N LEU A 294 3.91 -7.81 0.26
CA LEU A 294 4.35 -9.05 -0.39
C LEU A 294 3.30 -9.60 -1.36
N HIS A 295 2.01 -9.52 -1.01
CA HIS A 295 0.94 -9.89 -1.93
C HIS A 295 0.85 -8.94 -3.12
N VAL A 296 1.07 -7.65 -2.92
CA VAL A 296 1.17 -6.66 -3.99
C VAL A 296 2.33 -7.06 -4.91
N LEU A 297 3.54 -7.26 -4.39
CA LEU A 297 4.71 -7.72 -5.16
C LEU A 297 4.42 -8.97 -6.00
N LYS A 298 3.89 -10.04 -5.37
CA LYS A 298 3.52 -11.30 -6.05
C LYS A 298 2.57 -11.04 -7.22
N LYS A 299 1.53 -10.22 -7.01
CA LYS A 299 0.56 -9.88 -8.06
C LYS A 299 1.15 -8.98 -9.13
N SER A 300 1.93 -7.97 -8.76
CA SER A 300 2.59 -7.05 -9.68
C SER A 300 3.43 -7.82 -10.70
N ILE A 301 4.20 -8.81 -10.25
CA ILE A 301 5.00 -9.66 -11.14
C ILE A 301 4.09 -10.50 -12.04
N SER A 302 3.08 -11.17 -11.48
CA SER A 302 2.14 -12.01 -12.25
C SER A 302 1.37 -11.25 -13.34
N ILE A 303 1.04 -9.98 -13.12
CA ILE A 303 0.33 -9.16 -14.12
C ILE A 303 1.27 -8.42 -15.08
N SER A 304 2.60 -8.50 -14.89
CA SER A 304 3.56 -7.76 -15.70
C SER A 304 3.59 -8.33 -17.11
N ARG A 305 3.41 -7.48 -18.13
CA ARG A 305 3.38 -7.92 -19.53
C ARG A 305 4.61 -7.51 -20.33
N ASN A 306 5.36 -6.55 -19.82
CA ASN A 306 6.54 -5.98 -20.45
C ASN A 306 7.69 -6.02 -19.46
N ASN A 307 8.92 -6.03 -19.98
CA ASN A 307 10.11 -5.86 -19.16
C ASN A 307 9.95 -4.63 -18.27
N ILE A 308 10.31 -4.76 -17.01
CA ILE A 308 10.36 -3.65 -16.05
C ILE A 308 11.81 -3.21 -15.97
N ARG A 309 12.05 -1.92 -16.19
CA ARG A 309 13.35 -1.28 -16.01
C ARG A 309 13.18 -0.06 -15.11
N ALA A 310 13.03 -0.31 -13.82
CA ALA A 310 12.99 0.70 -12.77
C ALA A 310 14.25 0.56 -11.91
N ASN A 311 14.67 1.64 -11.25
CA ASN A 311 15.88 1.64 -10.42
C ASN A 311 15.82 0.56 -9.31
N ASP A 312 14.62 0.34 -8.77
CA ASP A 312 14.34 -0.55 -7.65
C ASP A 312 13.74 -1.91 -8.09
N MET A 313 13.51 -2.10 -9.40
CA MET A 313 12.98 -3.34 -9.97
C MET A 313 13.45 -3.52 -11.42
N GLU A 314 14.19 -4.59 -11.68
CA GLU A 314 14.46 -5.07 -13.04
C GLU A 314 13.81 -6.44 -13.26
N LEU A 315 12.99 -6.54 -14.31
CA LEU A 315 12.33 -7.78 -14.71
C LEU A 315 12.45 -7.93 -16.22
N THR A 316 13.14 -8.98 -16.67
CA THR A 316 13.23 -9.31 -18.10
C THR A 316 12.22 -10.41 -18.41
N LEU A 317 11.15 -10.03 -19.10
CA LEU A 317 10.11 -10.89 -19.62
C LEU A 317 10.35 -11.10 -21.13
N ASP A 318 11.27 -11.98 -21.48
CA ASP A 318 11.54 -12.26 -22.89
C ASP A 318 10.29 -12.81 -23.58
N LYS A 319 9.76 -12.05 -24.56
CA LYS A 319 8.48 -12.32 -25.23
C LYS A 319 8.44 -13.65 -26.01
N GLN A 320 9.57 -14.28 -26.24
CA GLN A 320 9.68 -15.58 -26.90
C GLN A 320 9.84 -16.74 -25.90
N ASP A 321 10.23 -16.46 -24.66
CA ASP A 321 10.48 -17.46 -23.62
C ASP A 321 9.49 -17.30 -22.45
N LYS A 322 8.30 -17.93 -22.60
CA LYS A 322 7.40 -18.25 -21.47
C LYS A 322 8.12 -18.77 -20.20
N PRO A 323 9.22 -19.55 -20.28
CA PRO A 323 9.98 -19.94 -19.10
C PRO A 323 10.55 -18.76 -18.29
N GLY A 324 10.98 -17.66 -18.93
CA GLY A 324 11.60 -16.52 -18.22
C GLY A 324 10.66 -15.84 -17.21
N SER A 325 9.40 -15.61 -17.60
CA SER A 325 8.35 -15.09 -16.71
C SER A 325 8.09 -16.02 -15.54
N MET A 326 8.01 -17.34 -15.80
CA MET A 326 7.72 -18.34 -14.77
C MET A 326 8.89 -18.50 -13.77
N ILE A 327 10.13 -18.38 -14.26
CA ILE A 327 11.33 -18.39 -13.41
C ILE A 327 11.35 -17.16 -12.50
N ALA A 328 11.10 -15.97 -13.05
CA ALA A 328 11.06 -14.75 -12.26
C ALA A 328 9.95 -14.79 -11.19
N GLU A 329 8.74 -15.22 -11.56
CA GLU A 329 7.64 -15.45 -10.63
C GLU A 329 8.03 -16.44 -9.52
N SER A 330 8.63 -17.57 -9.88
CA SER A 330 9.10 -18.58 -8.92
C SER A 330 10.15 -18.03 -7.96
N GLN A 331 11.11 -17.24 -8.44
CA GLN A 331 12.17 -16.70 -7.61
C GLN A 331 11.67 -15.58 -6.68
N TYR A 332 10.76 -14.72 -7.14
CA TYR A 332 10.13 -13.73 -6.25
C TYR A 332 9.13 -14.37 -5.28
N ALA A 333 8.47 -15.47 -5.66
CA ALA A 333 7.69 -16.28 -4.73
C ALA A 333 8.57 -16.87 -3.64
N ARG A 334 9.75 -17.42 -4.01
CA ARG A 334 10.77 -17.87 -3.05
C ARG A 334 11.21 -16.74 -2.12
N PHE A 335 11.54 -15.56 -2.66
CA PHE A 335 11.88 -14.37 -1.85
C PHE A 335 10.77 -14.06 -0.82
N CYS A 336 9.52 -14.05 -1.24
CA CYS A 336 8.41 -13.77 -0.33
C CYS A 336 8.28 -14.83 0.76
N THR A 337 8.45 -16.11 0.45
CA THR A 337 8.43 -17.20 1.45
C THR A 337 9.55 -17.03 2.47
N VAL A 338 10.77 -16.69 2.02
CA VAL A 338 11.91 -16.43 2.89
C VAL A 338 11.62 -15.21 3.78
N TYR A 339 11.08 -14.12 3.21
CA TYR A 339 10.71 -12.94 3.97
C TYR A 339 9.61 -13.24 5.02
N GLU A 340 8.56 -13.95 4.63
CA GLU A 340 7.47 -14.38 5.51
C GLU A 340 8.00 -15.25 6.66
N THR A 341 8.91 -16.17 6.38
CA THR A 341 9.49 -17.06 7.40
C THR A 341 10.38 -16.30 8.38
N ILE A 342 11.29 -15.48 7.85
CA ILE A 342 12.35 -14.84 8.63
C ILE A 342 11.85 -13.60 9.37
N VAL A 343 11.17 -12.69 8.67
CA VAL A 343 10.80 -11.36 9.20
C VAL A 343 9.45 -11.41 9.91
N ILE A 344 8.48 -12.12 9.35
CA ILE A 344 7.10 -12.18 9.87
C ILE A 344 6.94 -13.33 10.88
N GLY A 345 7.35 -14.56 10.51
CA GLY A 345 7.20 -15.76 11.33
C GLY A 345 8.17 -15.82 12.50
N ARG A 346 9.44 -15.45 12.28
CA ARG A 346 10.49 -15.31 13.30
C ARG A 346 10.82 -16.61 14.06
N TYR A 347 10.49 -17.77 13.53
CA TYR A 347 10.85 -19.07 14.11
C TYR A 347 12.25 -19.49 13.66
N LEU A 348 13.20 -19.58 14.60
CA LEU A 348 14.61 -19.84 14.28
C LEU A 348 14.83 -21.11 13.45
N ASN A 349 14.16 -22.22 13.80
CA ASN A 349 14.34 -23.49 13.10
C ASN A 349 13.90 -23.38 11.63
N GLN A 350 12.77 -22.74 11.36
CA GLN A 350 12.29 -22.51 9.99
C GLN A 350 13.21 -21.55 9.23
N ALA A 351 13.72 -20.53 9.91
CA ALA A 351 14.66 -19.60 9.29
C ALA A 351 16.01 -20.25 8.95
N LEU A 352 16.47 -21.23 9.73
CA LEU A 352 17.65 -22.03 9.41
C LEU A 352 17.44 -22.91 8.17
N GLU A 353 16.21 -23.41 7.97
CA GLU A 353 15.85 -24.16 6.75
C GLU A 353 15.92 -23.27 5.50
N CYS A 354 15.69 -21.96 5.64
CA CYS A 354 15.78 -20.99 4.54
C CYS A 354 17.21 -20.54 4.18
N VAL A 355 18.27 -21.02 4.84
CA VAL A 355 19.65 -20.55 4.58
C VAL A 355 20.09 -20.81 3.14
N GLN A 356 19.73 -21.97 2.57
CA GLN A 356 20.05 -22.27 1.17
C GLN A 356 19.31 -21.33 0.19
N ASP A 357 18.07 -20.95 0.52
CA ASP A 357 17.32 -19.98 -0.28
C ASP A 357 17.93 -18.57 -0.15
N LEU A 358 18.42 -18.18 1.03
CA LEU A 358 19.17 -16.94 1.22
C LEU A 358 20.47 -16.93 0.40
N ASP A 359 21.22 -18.02 0.39
CA ASP A 359 22.43 -18.14 -0.44
C ASP A 359 22.09 -17.99 -1.93
N HIS A 360 20.98 -18.59 -2.39
CA HIS A 360 20.52 -18.40 -3.76
C HIS A 360 20.15 -16.94 -4.04
N LEU A 361 19.42 -16.26 -3.15
CA LEU A 361 19.08 -14.83 -3.28
C LEU A 361 20.33 -13.93 -3.22
N ALA A 362 21.40 -14.35 -2.55
CA ALA A 362 22.68 -13.63 -2.52
C ALA A 362 23.54 -13.88 -3.76
N SER A 363 23.33 -14.99 -4.47
CA SER A 363 24.11 -15.41 -5.64
C SER A 363 23.93 -14.49 -6.87
N ALA A 364 24.74 -14.70 -7.92
CA ALA A 364 24.56 -14.02 -9.21
C ALA A 364 23.47 -14.65 -10.10
N GLU A 365 22.95 -15.82 -9.73
CA GLU A 365 21.96 -16.57 -10.52
C GLU A 365 20.51 -16.12 -10.24
N THR A 366 20.32 -15.32 -9.19
CA THR A 366 19.02 -14.75 -8.85
C THR A 366 18.63 -13.63 -9.81
N MET A 367 17.36 -13.61 -10.17
CA MET A 367 16.64 -12.53 -10.87
C MET A 367 16.00 -11.57 -9.87
N VAL A 368 16.02 -11.89 -8.57
CA VAL A 368 15.56 -10.97 -7.52
C VAL A 368 16.62 -9.90 -7.33
N GLN A 369 16.24 -8.65 -7.54
CA GLN A 369 17.15 -7.53 -7.40
C GLN A 369 17.65 -7.39 -5.94
N LYS A 370 18.90 -6.97 -5.77
CA LYS A 370 19.58 -6.95 -4.46
C LYS A 370 18.93 -6.01 -3.45
N SER A 371 18.28 -4.94 -3.90
CA SER A 371 17.49 -4.03 -3.07
C SER A 371 16.44 -4.77 -2.20
N TRP A 372 15.82 -5.83 -2.74
CA TRP A 372 14.85 -6.65 -2.00
C TRP A 372 15.49 -7.52 -0.92
N LEU A 373 16.64 -8.11 -1.22
CA LEU A 373 17.44 -8.84 -0.21
C LEU A 373 17.89 -7.88 0.90
N PHE A 374 18.31 -6.66 0.54
CA PHE A 374 18.72 -5.67 1.52
C PHE A 374 17.54 -5.23 2.39
N ALA A 375 16.36 -5.00 1.82
CA ALA A 375 15.14 -4.73 2.60
C ALA A 375 14.82 -5.86 3.59
N LEU A 376 14.96 -7.13 3.18
CA LEU A 376 14.81 -8.27 4.08
C LEU A 376 15.82 -8.19 5.24
N LEU A 377 17.09 -7.95 4.93
CA LEU A 377 18.17 -7.88 5.94
C LEU A 377 18.00 -6.68 6.87
N GLU A 378 17.59 -5.52 6.37
CA GLU A 378 17.30 -4.34 7.19
C GLU A 378 16.20 -4.62 8.21
N SER A 379 15.09 -5.21 7.77
CA SER A 379 13.99 -5.60 8.65
C SER A 379 14.40 -6.65 9.67
N ALA A 380 15.17 -7.65 9.25
CA ALA A 380 15.53 -8.76 10.12
C ALA A 380 16.64 -8.43 11.12
N LEU A 381 17.55 -7.49 10.80
CA LEU A 381 18.60 -7.02 11.70
C LEU A 381 18.14 -5.92 12.66
N SER A 382 16.93 -5.41 12.48
CA SER A 382 16.29 -4.41 13.34
C SER A 382 16.32 -4.80 14.84
N PRO A 383 16.50 -3.83 15.75
CA PRO A 383 16.40 -4.06 17.20
C PRO A 383 15.08 -4.68 17.66
N VAL A 384 13.99 -4.53 16.90
CA VAL A 384 12.66 -5.08 17.21
C VAL A 384 12.55 -6.58 16.89
N THR A 385 13.52 -7.13 16.15
CA THR A 385 13.59 -8.55 15.82
C THR A 385 14.32 -9.33 16.92
N GLN A 386 13.91 -10.58 17.15
CA GLN A 386 14.50 -11.42 18.19
C GLN A 386 16.02 -11.60 17.99
N ASP A 387 16.78 -11.53 19.09
CA ASP A 387 18.24 -11.58 19.07
C ASP A 387 18.81 -12.85 18.42
N SER A 388 18.16 -14.01 18.60
CA SER A 388 18.54 -15.27 17.94
C SER A 388 18.47 -15.17 16.42
N MET A 389 17.42 -14.55 15.88
CA MET A 389 17.25 -14.33 14.44
C MET A 389 18.30 -13.36 13.91
N ARG A 390 18.53 -12.26 14.62
CA ARG A 390 19.57 -11.27 14.27
C ARG A 390 20.96 -11.90 14.26
N LYS A 391 21.27 -12.74 15.26
CA LYS A 391 22.52 -13.50 15.31
C LYS A 391 22.66 -14.46 14.15
N MET A 392 21.61 -15.22 13.82
CA MET A 392 21.64 -16.15 12.69
C MET A 392 21.96 -15.40 11.39
N LEU A 393 21.18 -14.36 11.06
CA LEU A 393 21.34 -13.61 9.82
C LEU A 393 22.61 -12.76 9.77
N GLY A 394 22.99 -12.14 10.87
CA GLY A 394 24.20 -11.34 10.93
C GLY A 394 25.45 -12.22 10.79
N ASN A 395 25.44 -13.42 11.37
CA ASN A 395 26.50 -14.41 11.14
C ASN A 395 26.50 -14.92 9.69
N TRP A 396 25.32 -15.21 9.13
CA TRP A 396 25.18 -15.60 7.72
C TRP A 396 25.77 -14.52 6.81
N LEU A 397 25.35 -13.26 6.97
CA LEU A 397 25.86 -12.11 6.21
C LEU A 397 27.39 -11.97 6.31
N MET A 398 27.96 -12.15 7.51
CA MET A 398 29.42 -12.12 7.70
C MET A 398 30.14 -13.29 7.02
N SER A 399 29.48 -14.42 6.77
CA SER A 399 30.06 -15.60 6.11
C SER A 399 29.85 -15.61 4.59
N THR A 400 28.71 -15.08 4.13
CA THR A 400 28.26 -15.13 2.73
C THR A 400 29.06 -14.19 1.84
N ASP A 401 29.30 -14.64 0.61
CA ASP A 401 29.84 -13.83 -0.49
C ASP A 401 28.66 -13.09 -1.15
N ILE A 402 28.44 -11.85 -0.73
CA ILE A 402 27.42 -11.00 -1.35
C ILE A 402 28.10 -10.20 -2.45
N ARG A 403 27.77 -10.53 -3.70
CA ARG A 403 28.21 -9.75 -4.84
C ARG A 403 27.47 -8.42 -4.86
N LEU A 404 28.20 -7.34 -4.61
CA LEU A 404 27.64 -6.00 -4.42
C LEU A 404 27.34 -5.25 -5.72
N PHE A 405 28.03 -5.57 -6.82
CA PHE A 405 27.85 -4.95 -8.15
C PHE A 405 27.45 -3.46 -8.10
N SER A 406 26.47 -3.03 -8.90
CA SER A 406 25.93 -1.67 -9.00
C SER A 406 25.14 -1.18 -7.78
N HIS A 407 25.10 -1.93 -6.67
CA HIS A 407 24.27 -1.63 -5.50
C HIS A 407 25.06 -1.27 -4.24
N ALA A 408 26.25 -0.69 -4.42
CA ALA A 408 27.14 -0.38 -3.31
C ALA A 408 26.56 0.67 -2.34
N GLU A 409 25.74 1.61 -2.84
CA GLU A 409 25.08 2.63 -2.02
C GLU A 409 23.97 2.05 -1.13
N GLU A 410 23.13 1.19 -1.68
CA GLU A 410 22.07 0.51 -0.91
C GLU A 410 22.70 -0.43 0.12
N PHE A 411 23.78 -1.13 -0.24
CA PHE A 411 24.51 -1.95 0.71
C PHE A 411 25.21 -1.12 1.79
N ALA A 412 25.83 0.01 1.44
CA ALA A 412 26.38 0.97 2.40
C ALA A 412 25.31 1.46 3.40
N THR A 413 24.09 1.69 2.91
CA THR A 413 22.94 2.06 3.74
C THR A 413 22.54 0.93 4.70
N LEU A 414 22.42 -0.32 4.21
CA LEU A 414 22.18 -1.51 5.04
C LEU A 414 23.27 -1.66 6.11
N LEU A 415 24.53 -1.47 5.72
CA LEU A 415 25.70 -1.58 6.58
C LEU A 415 25.58 -0.58 7.75
N GLN A 416 25.36 0.69 7.42
CA GLN A 416 25.30 1.78 8.38
C GLN A 416 24.07 1.71 9.31
N LYS A 417 22.88 1.46 8.74
CA LYS A 417 21.60 1.61 9.45
C LYS A 417 21.17 0.35 10.21
N SER A 418 21.61 -0.83 9.78
CA SER A 418 21.07 -2.10 10.28
C SER A 418 22.15 -3.05 10.75
N PHE A 419 23.16 -3.32 9.91
CA PHE A 419 24.19 -4.30 10.25
C PHE A 419 25.15 -3.82 11.34
N LEU A 420 25.80 -2.67 11.19
CA LEU A 420 26.78 -2.17 12.16
C LEU A 420 26.17 -1.93 13.57
N PRO A 421 24.95 -1.39 13.70
CA PRO A 421 24.25 -1.32 15.00
C PRO A 421 24.09 -2.68 15.69
N TRP A 422 23.92 -3.77 14.93
CA TRP A 422 23.91 -5.12 15.48
C TRP A 422 25.34 -5.64 15.73
N ALA A 423 26.22 -5.54 14.73
CA ALA A 423 27.55 -6.15 14.74
C ALA A 423 28.48 -5.56 15.81
N THR A 424 28.21 -4.35 16.28
CA THR A 424 29.01 -3.67 17.32
C THR A 424 28.46 -3.81 18.75
N GLN A 425 27.42 -4.64 18.95
CA GLN A 425 26.87 -4.88 20.28
C GLN A 425 27.87 -5.58 21.20
N GLY A 426 28.15 -4.98 22.36
CA GLY A 426 29.11 -5.49 23.34
C GLY A 426 29.00 -6.98 23.70
N PRO A 427 27.79 -7.53 23.93
CA PRO A 427 27.61 -8.95 24.24
C PRO A 427 28.14 -9.92 23.16
N LEU A 428 28.17 -9.51 21.89
CA LEU A 428 28.73 -10.33 20.81
C LEU A 428 30.26 -10.47 20.94
N PHE A 429 30.92 -9.44 21.46
CA PHE A 429 32.35 -9.45 21.67
C PHE A 429 32.73 -10.21 22.93
N THR A 430 32.11 -9.87 24.07
CA THR A 430 32.43 -10.51 25.36
C THR A 430 32.09 -11.99 25.37
N GLY A 431 30.99 -12.39 24.72
CA GLY A 431 30.58 -13.79 24.63
C GLY A 431 31.39 -14.66 23.66
N SER A 432 32.30 -14.09 22.87
CA SER A 432 33.11 -14.82 21.89
C SER A 432 34.62 -14.70 22.13
N VAL A 433 35.03 -14.21 23.30
CA VAL A 433 36.44 -14.21 23.70
C VAL A 433 36.90 -15.65 23.90
N GLN A 434 37.93 -16.03 23.16
CA GLN A 434 38.56 -17.34 23.20
C GLN A 434 40.08 -17.17 23.34
N GLY A 435 40.73 -18.09 24.04
CA GLY A 435 42.18 -18.11 24.16
C GLY A 435 42.70 -18.18 25.59
N LYS A 436 44.03 -18.23 25.73
CA LYS A 436 44.75 -18.15 27.01
C LYS A 436 45.21 -16.71 27.26
N THR A 437 45.63 -16.39 28.48
CA THR A 437 45.92 -15.02 28.98
C THR A 437 46.81 -14.13 28.09
N ARG A 438 47.62 -14.70 27.19
CA ARG A 438 48.50 -13.94 26.26
C ARG A 438 48.00 -13.88 24.81
N ASP A 439 46.96 -14.62 24.46
CA ASP A 439 46.42 -14.76 23.09
C ASP A 439 44.88 -14.77 23.13
N MET A 440 44.28 -13.81 23.84
CA MET A 440 42.84 -13.64 23.83
C MET A 440 42.40 -13.01 22.51
N ARG A 441 41.54 -13.70 21.78
CA ARG A 441 40.94 -13.21 20.53
C ARG A 441 39.43 -13.26 20.64
N CYS A 442 38.79 -12.21 20.14
CA CYS A 442 37.34 -12.18 20.02
C CYS A 442 36.93 -12.82 18.69
N GLY A 443 36.29 -14.00 18.73
CA GLY A 443 35.88 -14.72 17.53
C GLY A 443 34.85 -13.94 16.68
N HIS A 444 33.95 -13.18 17.31
CA HIS A 444 33.05 -12.26 16.59
C HIS A 444 33.82 -11.12 15.93
N GLY A 445 34.70 -10.45 16.68
CA GLY A 445 35.51 -9.34 16.18
C GLY A 445 36.40 -9.76 15.00
N THR A 446 37.03 -10.93 15.08
CA THR A 446 37.81 -11.48 13.96
C THR A 446 36.95 -11.72 12.73
N ARG A 447 35.74 -12.29 12.88
CA ARG A 447 34.81 -12.48 11.75
C ARG A 447 34.35 -11.16 11.14
N LEU A 448 34.07 -10.16 11.95
CA LEU A 448 33.69 -8.82 11.50
C LEU A 448 34.82 -8.13 10.72
N SER A 449 36.05 -8.20 11.23
CA SER A 449 37.23 -7.66 10.55
C SER A 449 37.48 -8.35 9.21
N ASN A 450 37.43 -9.69 9.19
CA ASN A 450 37.61 -10.47 7.97
C ASN A 450 36.46 -10.25 6.96
N PHE A 451 35.23 -10.01 7.44
CA PHE A 451 34.11 -9.67 6.57
C PHE A 451 34.36 -8.35 5.82
N LEU A 452 34.78 -7.29 6.51
CA LEU A 452 35.11 -6.01 5.86
C LEU A 452 36.32 -6.13 4.92
N GLU A 453 37.33 -6.88 5.32
CA GLU A 453 38.49 -7.18 4.48
C GLU A 453 38.05 -7.85 3.16
N ARG A 454 37.24 -8.91 3.23
CA ARG A 454 36.70 -9.59 2.04
C ARG A 454 35.82 -8.68 1.21
N LEU A 455 34.97 -7.86 1.83
CA LEU A 455 34.08 -6.94 1.14
C LEU A 455 34.85 -5.95 0.26
N LEU A 456 35.99 -5.45 0.76
CA LEU A 456 36.84 -4.50 0.05
C LEU A 456 37.76 -5.15 -0.98
N GLN A 457 38.23 -6.39 -0.73
CA GLN A 457 39.19 -7.08 -1.59
C GLN A 457 38.57 -7.96 -2.69
N ALA A 458 37.46 -8.65 -2.40
CA ALA A 458 36.99 -9.77 -3.22
C ALA A 458 35.85 -9.41 -4.18
N HIS A 459 35.12 -8.32 -3.93
CA HIS A 459 33.83 -8.07 -4.59
C HIS A 459 33.78 -6.79 -5.41
N LEU A 460 34.92 -6.08 -5.46
CA LEU A 460 35.09 -4.82 -6.15
C LEU A 460 36.29 -5.02 -7.08
N GLY A 461 36.08 -4.86 -8.39
CA GLY A 461 37.21 -4.93 -9.33
C GLY A 461 38.30 -3.92 -8.93
N ARG A 462 39.55 -4.13 -9.34
CA ARG A 462 40.66 -3.19 -9.07
C ARG A 462 40.34 -1.73 -9.42
N ASP A 463 39.37 -1.52 -10.32
CA ASP A 463 38.93 -0.20 -10.78
C ASP A 463 37.62 0.31 -10.14
N ASP A 464 36.94 -0.46 -9.28
CA ASP A 464 35.70 -0.02 -8.62
C ASP A 464 35.98 0.79 -7.34
N VAL A 465 36.54 1.98 -7.55
CA VAL A 465 36.89 2.94 -6.48
C VAL A 465 35.63 3.50 -5.81
N TYR A 466 34.53 3.66 -6.58
CA TYR A 466 33.30 4.25 -6.08
C TYR A 466 32.65 3.40 -4.99
N SER A 467 32.42 2.12 -5.28
CA SER A 467 31.81 1.21 -4.31
C SER A 467 32.66 1.06 -3.05
N ARG A 468 34.00 0.97 -3.19
CA ARG A 468 34.93 0.94 -2.05
C ARG A 468 34.75 2.18 -1.18
N LYS A 469 34.69 3.36 -1.80
CA LYS A 469 34.45 4.63 -1.11
C LYS A 469 33.11 4.63 -0.36
N CYS A 470 32.03 4.12 -0.97
CA CYS A 470 30.73 4.00 -0.31
C CYS A 470 30.80 3.15 0.97
N ILE A 471 31.47 1.99 0.91
CA ILE A 471 31.63 1.08 2.06
C ILE A 471 32.50 1.71 3.15
N VAL A 472 33.67 2.26 2.78
CA VAL A 472 34.57 2.92 3.73
C VAL A 472 33.85 4.08 4.43
N ASN A 473 33.19 4.94 3.66
CA ASN A 473 32.43 6.07 4.21
C ASN A 473 31.31 5.59 5.14
N ALA A 474 30.56 4.54 4.78
CA ALA A 474 29.50 4.01 5.64
C ALA A 474 30.02 3.57 7.02
N VAL A 475 31.17 2.89 7.06
CA VAL A 475 31.80 2.48 8.33
C VAL A 475 32.30 3.69 9.11
N LEU A 476 33.02 4.62 8.46
CA LEU A 476 33.59 5.80 9.12
C LEU A 476 32.51 6.75 9.65
N VAL A 477 31.46 7.02 8.87
CA VAL A 477 30.33 7.85 9.30
C VAL A 477 29.58 7.18 10.46
N TYR A 478 29.40 5.85 10.41
CA TYR A 478 28.81 5.11 11.53
C TYR A 478 29.61 5.28 12.82
N LEU A 479 30.94 5.13 12.75
CA LEU A 479 31.84 5.29 13.87
C LEU A 479 31.79 6.72 14.43
N ASP A 480 31.87 7.75 13.59
CA ASP A 480 31.86 9.14 14.05
C ASP A 480 30.50 9.52 14.67
N THR A 481 29.39 9.10 14.06
CA THR A 481 28.03 9.34 14.56
C THR A 481 27.81 8.70 15.94
N ASN A 482 28.44 7.55 16.20
CA ASN A 482 28.21 6.76 17.41
C ASN A 482 29.44 6.67 18.33
N LYS A 483 30.41 7.58 18.18
CA LYS A 483 31.72 7.55 18.86
C LYS A 483 31.70 7.40 20.39
N ASN A 484 30.62 7.85 21.04
CA ASN A 484 30.45 7.75 22.50
C ASN A 484 29.53 6.60 22.94
N LYS A 485 29.02 5.80 22.00
CA LYS A 485 28.04 4.72 22.24
C LYS A 485 28.55 3.35 21.82
N ILE A 486 29.55 3.29 20.94
CA ILE A 486 30.15 2.04 20.47
C ILE A 486 31.14 1.51 21.50
N VAL A 487 31.19 0.19 21.66
CA VAL A 487 32.18 -0.45 22.52
C VAL A 487 33.57 -0.32 21.89
N PRO A 488 34.60 0.13 22.63
CA PRO A 488 35.96 0.36 22.11
C PRO A 488 36.54 -0.77 21.26
N VAL A 489 36.35 -2.03 21.70
CA VAL A 489 36.84 -3.22 20.99
C VAL A 489 36.24 -3.36 19.58
N ALA A 490 34.98 -2.94 19.38
CA ALA A 490 34.33 -3.00 18.08
C ALA A 490 34.99 -2.03 17.09
N VAL A 491 35.38 -0.83 17.56
CA VAL A 491 36.09 0.15 16.74
C VAL A 491 37.41 -0.44 16.24
N ILE A 492 38.18 -1.09 17.11
CA ILE A 492 39.46 -1.69 16.75
C ILE A 492 39.28 -2.72 15.63
N TYR A 493 38.32 -3.64 15.74
CA TYR A 493 38.09 -4.66 14.71
C TYR A 493 37.54 -4.08 13.39
N LEU A 494 36.70 -3.05 13.45
CA LEU A 494 36.22 -2.35 12.25
C LEU A 494 37.37 -1.66 11.52
N LEU A 495 38.19 -0.88 12.24
CA LEU A 495 39.37 -0.22 11.66
C LEU A 495 40.40 -1.24 11.17
N GLN A 496 40.60 -2.35 11.88
CA GLN A 496 41.47 -3.44 11.44
C GLN A 496 40.97 -4.05 10.13
N GLY A 497 39.66 -4.28 9.99
CA GLY A 497 39.06 -4.79 8.75
C GLY A 497 39.25 -3.83 7.57
N LEU A 498 39.01 -2.53 7.79
CA LEU A 498 39.28 -1.49 6.77
C LEU A 498 40.77 -1.46 6.40
N ALA A 499 41.67 -1.46 7.38
CA ALA A 499 43.11 -1.41 7.16
C ALA A 499 43.60 -2.60 6.32
N LYS A 500 43.17 -3.82 6.65
CA LYS A 500 43.51 -5.03 5.86
C LYS A 500 42.87 -5.00 4.47
N GLY A 501 41.60 -4.60 4.38
CA GLY A 501 40.88 -4.54 3.11
C GLY A 501 41.49 -3.55 2.11
N LEU A 502 42.15 -2.50 2.60
CA LEU A 502 42.81 -1.47 1.80
C LEU A 502 44.32 -1.74 1.60
N GLN A 503 44.88 -2.84 2.11
CA GLN A 503 46.30 -3.15 1.91
C GLN A 503 46.57 -3.46 0.42
N GLY A 504 47.36 -2.61 -0.23
CA GLY A 504 47.87 -2.84 -1.59
C GLY A 504 47.22 -2.01 -2.71
N GLU A 505 46.29 -1.09 -2.41
CA GLU A 505 45.60 -0.27 -3.42
C GLU A 505 45.53 1.23 -3.09
N SER A 506 45.19 2.02 -4.12
CA SER A 506 45.27 3.48 -4.20
C SER A 506 44.57 4.23 -3.06
N THR A 507 45.25 5.25 -2.52
CA THR A 507 44.76 6.25 -1.56
C THR A 507 43.47 6.97 -2.00
N ALA A 508 43.02 6.80 -3.25
CA ALA A 508 41.84 7.43 -3.83
C ALA A 508 40.52 7.18 -3.06
N CYS A 509 40.38 6.06 -2.36
CA CYS A 509 39.19 5.80 -1.52
C CYS A 509 39.23 6.56 -0.18
N MET A 510 40.39 7.11 0.18
CA MET A 510 40.72 7.74 1.47
C MET A 510 41.10 9.21 1.25
N GLU A 511 40.23 9.95 0.56
CA GLU A 511 40.41 11.39 0.27
C GLU A 511 39.28 12.24 0.88
N GLY A 512 39.56 13.52 1.13
CA GLY A 512 38.56 14.51 1.58
C GLY A 512 37.88 14.12 2.89
N GLU A 513 36.56 13.97 2.85
CA GLU A 513 35.68 13.66 4.00
C GLU A 513 36.12 12.43 4.79
N ALA A 514 36.66 11.39 4.14
CA ALA A 514 37.11 10.19 4.84
C ALA A 514 38.30 10.47 5.78
N LEU A 515 39.23 11.34 5.36
CA LEU A 515 40.36 11.75 6.21
C LEU A 515 39.89 12.62 7.38
N GLU A 516 38.91 13.49 7.16
CA GLU A 516 38.30 14.28 8.23
C GLU A 516 37.63 13.39 9.28
N LEU A 517 36.89 12.38 8.84
CA LEU A 517 36.28 11.39 9.75
C LEU A 517 37.33 10.64 10.56
N ILE A 518 38.44 10.20 9.93
CA ILE A 518 39.54 9.53 10.65
C ILE A 518 40.23 10.47 11.64
N LEU A 519 40.46 11.73 11.26
CA LEU A 519 41.01 12.75 12.16
C LEU A 519 40.08 13.04 13.33
N ASN A 520 38.77 13.01 13.12
CA ASN A 520 37.79 13.16 14.20
C ASN A 520 37.79 11.94 15.13
N LEU A 521 37.91 10.74 14.58
CA LEU A 521 38.00 9.50 15.37
C LEU A 521 39.28 9.41 16.20
N SER A 522 40.41 9.90 15.67
CA SER A 522 41.70 9.88 16.39
C SER A 522 41.75 10.87 17.57
N ARG A 523 40.87 11.88 17.57
CA ARG A 523 40.73 12.87 18.65
C ARG A 523 39.86 12.40 19.81
N ILE A 524 39.24 11.22 19.72
CA ILE A 524 38.40 10.68 20.79
C ILE A 524 39.28 10.32 21.98
N THR A 525 39.11 11.04 23.09
CA THR A 525 39.73 10.72 24.37
C THR A 525 38.98 9.58 25.03
N GLY A 526 39.69 8.51 25.42
CA GLY A 526 39.10 7.41 26.19
C GLY A 526 38.81 6.10 25.45
N TYR A 527 39.61 5.74 24.43
CA TYR A 527 39.88 4.30 24.29
C TYR A 527 40.69 3.92 25.54
N PRO A 528 40.14 3.12 26.47
CA PRO A 528 40.94 2.67 27.60
C PRO A 528 42.14 1.93 27.01
N GLU A 529 43.33 2.43 27.35
CA GLU A 529 44.63 1.80 27.19
C GLU A 529 44.59 0.49 26.39
N VAL A 530 44.84 0.58 25.09
CA VAL A 530 45.44 -0.55 24.38
C VAL A 530 46.87 -0.63 24.94
N ALA A 531 47.00 -1.29 26.09
CA ALA A 531 48.25 -1.71 26.69
C ALA A 531 48.64 -3.10 26.17
#